data_AF-A0AAD7ZZ21-F1
#
_entry.id   AF-A0AAD7ZZ21-F1
#
_cell.length_a   1.000
_cell.length_b   1.000
_cell.length_c   1.000
_cell.angle_alpha   90.00
_cell.angle_beta   90.00
_cell.angle_gamma   90.00
#
_symmetry.space_group_name_H-M   'P 1'
#
loop_
_entity.id
_entity.type
_entity.pdbx_description
1 polymer ?
#
loop_
_entity_poly.entity_id
_entity_poly.type
_entity_poly.pdbx_seq_one_letter_code
_entity_poly.pdbx_strand_id
1 'polypeptide(L)'
;IGLFQTDMASIEVSLSTTPRRKKNGSIGGNGGGVITAGSGSAPTLHQNMKSVKSFTIQVFKIMITLKGQLCSTLSISRLSATYLRQNNGQPLTEKERRAAEERLQRLRQDMDNKRLTIKNLKMALERLDITDNIDVRIQQAELEYQLGREELNLLTLLEESRNLQICLEDEHNRNKNDASTIY
;
A
#
# COMPACT_ATOMS: atom_id res chain seq x y z
N ILE A 1 -25.59 -16.81 -39.11
CA ILE A 1 -25.98 -15.45 -38.65
C ILE A 1 -25.49 -15.33 -37.21
N GLY A 2 -24.46 -14.58 -36.84
CA GLY A 2 -23.53 -13.74 -37.60
C GLY A 2 -22.19 -13.68 -36.85
N LEU A 3 -21.10 -13.69 -37.61
CA LEU A 3 -19.82 -13.10 -37.24
C LEU A 3 -19.98 -11.59 -37.37
N PHE A 4 -19.68 -10.80 -36.34
CA PHE A 4 -19.16 -9.42 -36.39
C PHE A 4 -18.81 -9.03 -34.94
N GLN A 5 -17.52 -9.05 -34.60
CA GLN A 5 -16.67 -7.86 -34.61
C GLN A 5 -16.76 -7.15 -33.25
N THR A 6 -15.94 -7.60 -32.31
CA THR A 6 -15.55 -6.76 -31.18
C THR A 6 -14.54 -5.76 -31.72
N ASP A 7 -15.03 -4.62 -32.20
CA ASP A 7 -14.21 -3.42 -32.36
C ASP A 7 -13.75 -3.01 -30.95
N MET A 8 -12.62 -3.57 -30.51
CA MET A 8 -11.88 -3.00 -29.41
C MET A 8 -11.27 -1.71 -29.94
N ALA A 9 -11.96 -0.59 -29.70
CA ALA A 9 -11.39 0.73 -29.88
C ALA A 9 -10.10 0.80 -29.05
N SER A 10 -8.97 0.81 -29.75
CA SER A 10 -7.65 1.12 -29.20
C SER A 10 -7.69 2.56 -28.71
N ILE A 11 -7.81 2.77 -27.39
CA ILE A 11 -7.56 4.08 -26.79
C ILE A 11 -6.05 4.31 -26.85
N GLU A 12 -5.66 5.08 -27.86
CA GLU A 12 -4.34 5.68 -27.96
C GLU A 12 -4.25 6.77 -26.90
N VAL A 13 -3.77 6.44 -25.71
CA VAL A 13 -3.35 7.43 -24.71
C VAL A 13 -2.12 8.14 -25.25
N SER A 14 -2.34 9.22 -25.99
CA SER A 14 -1.29 10.18 -26.31
C SER A 14 -0.84 10.89 -25.03
N LEU A 15 0.22 10.40 -24.40
CA LEU A 15 0.93 11.14 -23.35
C LEU A 15 1.72 12.30 -23.97
N SER A 16 0.99 13.35 -24.39
CA SER A 16 1.58 14.64 -24.76
C SER A 16 1.77 15.47 -23.51
N THR A 17 2.91 15.31 -22.84
CA THR A 17 3.39 16.28 -21.84
C THR A 17 4.51 17.12 -22.45
N THR A 18 4.14 18.03 -23.35
CA THR A 18 5.01 19.17 -23.65
C THR A 18 4.79 20.24 -22.58
N PRO A 19 5.84 20.73 -21.88
CA PRO A 19 5.68 21.87 -20.98
C PRO A 19 5.42 23.13 -21.80
N ARG A 20 4.15 23.57 -21.86
CA ARG A 20 3.79 24.89 -22.41
C ARG A 20 4.34 25.97 -21.48
N ARG A 21 5.57 26.40 -21.73
CA ARG A 21 6.20 27.56 -21.10
C ARG A 21 5.36 28.81 -21.40
N LYS A 22 4.50 29.21 -20.47
CA LYS A 22 3.78 30.49 -20.53
C LYS A 22 4.83 31.59 -20.35
N LYS A 23 5.31 32.14 -21.47
CA LYS A 23 6.14 33.36 -21.47
C LYS A 23 5.20 34.54 -21.19
N ASN A 24 5.47 35.22 -20.08
CA ASN A 24 4.71 36.35 -19.58
C ASN A 24 4.50 37.41 -20.67
N GLY A 25 3.26 37.89 -20.75
CA GLY A 25 2.89 39.04 -21.56
C GLY A 25 3.62 40.27 -21.06
N SER A 26 4.38 40.86 -21.97
CA SER A 26 4.93 42.21 -21.86
C SER A 26 3.84 43.21 -22.26
N ILE A 27 3.36 43.99 -21.30
CA ILE A 27 2.70 45.29 -21.49
C ILE A 27 3.24 46.20 -20.39
N GLY A 28 3.57 47.43 -20.78
CA GLY A 28 4.48 48.34 -20.08
C GLY A 28 3.90 49.08 -18.87
N GLY A 29 4.72 49.99 -18.34
CA GLY A 29 4.29 50.93 -17.31
C GLY A 29 5.44 51.47 -16.47
N ASN A 30 6.19 52.44 -17.01
CA ASN A 30 7.00 53.34 -16.19
C ASN A 30 6.05 54.24 -15.37
N GLY A 31 6.27 54.33 -14.06
CA GLY A 31 5.61 55.32 -13.21
C GLY A 31 5.81 55.00 -11.72
N GLY A 32 6.60 55.83 -11.04
CA GLY A 32 7.06 55.59 -9.67
C GLY A 32 6.00 55.76 -8.57
N GLY A 33 6.35 55.24 -7.39
CA GLY A 33 5.63 55.44 -6.15
C GLY A 33 6.37 54.77 -4.99
N VAL A 34 6.94 55.58 -4.10
CA VAL A 34 7.66 55.21 -2.87
C VAL A 34 6.67 55.06 -1.69
N ILE A 35 7.10 54.31 -0.65
CA ILE A 35 6.58 54.08 0.73
C ILE A 35 5.94 52.70 0.93
N THR A 36 6.25 51.86 1.93
CA THR A 36 6.95 52.00 3.22
C THR A 36 7.32 50.61 3.77
N ALA A 37 8.20 50.59 4.77
CA ALA A 37 8.78 49.43 5.45
C ALA A 37 7.78 48.31 5.83
N GLY A 38 8.17 47.10 5.44
CA GLY A 38 7.76 45.85 6.07
C GLY A 38 8.95 44.89 5.95
N SER A 39 9.62 44.63 7.07
CA SER A 39 10.70 43.67 7.20
C SER A 39 10.16 42.25 7.02
N GLY A 40 9.78 41.89 5.80
CA GLY A 40 9.61 40.52 5.38
C GLY A 40 10.99 39.99 5.03
N SER A 41 11.68 39.41 6.01
CA SER A 41 12.94 38.71 5.81
C SER A 41 12.77 37.74 4.65
N ALA A 42 13.29 38.09 3.47
CA ALA A 42 13.40 37.16 2.36
C ALA A 42 14.07 35.91 2.93
N PRO A 43 13.47 34.71 2.78
CA PRO A 43 14.00 33.51 3.41
C PRO A 43 15.43 33.35 2.92
N THR A 44 16.38 33.60 3.82
CA THR A 44 17.79 33.61 3.50
C THR A 44 18.13 32.27 2.85
N LEU A 45 19.07 32.25 1.91
CA LEU A 45 19.55 31.02 1.26
C LEU A 45 19.71 29.86 2.27
N HIS A 46 20.12 30.21 3.49
CA HIS A 46 20.23 29.33 4.65
C HIS A 46 18.93 28.66 5.13
N GLN A 47 17.80 29.36 5.18
CA GLN A 47 16.49 28.77 5.52
C GLN A 47 15.99 27.83 4.43
N ASN A 48 16.15 28.22 3.16
CA ASN A 48 15.84 27.35 2.02
C ASN A 48 16.70 26.08 2.05
N MET A 49 18.00 26.21 2.37
CA MET A 49 18.90 25.06 2.48
C MET A 49 18.55 24.12 3.65
N LYS A 50 18.07 24.66 4.78
CA LYS A 50 17.57 23.85 5.91
C LYS A 50 16.27 23.11 5.55
N SER A 51 15.35 23.77 4.85
CA SER A 51 14.09 23.16 4.37
C SER A 51 14.37 22.04 3.37
N VAL A 52 15.25 22.26 2.39
CA VAL A 52 15.68 21.24 1.43
C VAL A 52 16.34 20.06 2.13
N LYS A 53 17.25 20.28 3.09
CA LYS A 53 17.86 19.20 3.87
C LYS A 53 16.83 18.38 4.65
N SER A 54 15.88 19.04 5.30
CA SER A 54 14.80 18.38 6.05
C SER A 54 13.91 17.53 5.13
N PHE A 55 13.55 18.08 3.97
CA PHE A 55 12.76 17.38 2.96
C PHE A 55 13.51 16.16 2.41
N THR A 56 14.80 16.29 2.08
CA THR A 56 15.62 15.17 1.61
C THR A 56 15.73 14.06 2.65
N ILE A 57 15.88 14.39 3.94
CA ILE A 57 15.90 13.41 5.03
C ILE A 57 14.55 12.70 5.15
N GLN A 58 13.44 13.44 5.06
CA GLN A 58 12.10 12.87 5.11
C GLN A 58 11.84 11.92 3.93
N VAL A 59 12.20 12.32 2.72
CA VAL A 59 12.12 11.48 1.51
C VAL A 59 12.99 10.24 1.67
N PHE A 60 14.20 10.37 2.23
CA PHE A 60 15.07 9.22 2.51
C PHE A 60 14.45 8.25 3.52
N LYS A 61 13.84 8.76 4.60
CA LYS A 61 13.13 7.94 5.58
C LYS A 61 11.95 7.21 4.94
N ILE A 62 11.11 7.92 4.18
CA ILE A 62 9.98 7.33 3.45
C ILE A 62 10.49 6.25 2.50
N MET A 63 11.58 6.50 1.75
CA MET A 63 12.20 5.52 0.88
C MET A 63 12.69 4.29 1.65
N ILE A 64 13.37 4.47 2.79
CA ILE A 64 13.86 3.35 3.62
C ILE A 64 12.67 2.54 4.16
N THR A 65 11.63 3.20 4.66
CA THR A 65 10.40 2.56 5.14
C THR A 65 9.68 1.81 4.02
N LEU A 66 9.50 2.42 2.85
CA LEU A 66 8.89 1.77 1.69
C LEU A 66 9.72 0.59 1.23
N LYS A 67 11.05 0.73 1.15
CA LYS A 67 11.95 -0.39 0.79
C LYS A 67 11.85 -1.52 1.80
N GLY A 68 11.78 -1.23 3.10
CA GLY A 68 11.60 -2.23 4.14
C GLY A 68 10.24 -2.92 4.04
N GLN A 69 9.16 -2.16 3.84
CA GLN A 69 7.82 -2.69 3.65
C GLN A 69 7.72 -3.56 2.39
N LEU A 70 8.19 -3.07 1.24
CA LEU A 70 8.19 -3.81 -0.02
C LEU A 70 9.11 -5.03 0.05
N CYS A 71 10.27 -4.94 0.70
CA CYS A 71 11.13 -6.09 0.89
C CYS A 71 10.43 -7.12 1.77
N SER A 72 9.74 -6.73 2.84
CA SER A 72 9.01 -7.66 3.71
C SER A 72 7.80 -8.28 2.98
N THR A 73 6.99 -7.49 2.28
CA THR A 73 5.81 -8.01 1.55
C THR A 73 6.20 -8.81 0.32
N LEU A 74 7.13 -8.33 -0.51
CA LEU A 74 7.58 -9.08 -1.70
C LEU A 74 8.45 -10.26 -1.32
N SER A 75 9.30 -10.19 -0.28
CA SER A 75 10.06 -11.38 0.14
C SER A 75 9.12 -12.48 0.62
N ILE A 76 8.01 -12.15 1.29
CA ILE A 76 7.01 -13.11 1.82
C ILE A 76 5.98 -13.58 0.77
N SER A 77 5.51 -12.72 -0.12
CA SER A 77 4.77 -13.16 -1.33
C SER A 77 5.66 -13.98 -2.28
N ARG A 78 6.98 -13.78 -2.21
CA ARG A 78 8.01 -14.67 -2.80
C ARG A 78 8.35 -15.83 -1.86
N LEU A 79 8.09 -15.81 -0.55
CA LEU A 79 8.20 -17.02 0.25
C LEU A 79 7.13 -18.00 -0.27
N SER A 80 5.89 -17.58 -0.50
CA SER A 80 4.86 -18.50 -1.03
C SER A 80 5.12 -18.99 -2.46
N ALA A 81 5.51 -18.11 -3.40
CA ALA A 81 5.73 -18.50 -4.80
C ALA A 81 7.16 -18.99 -5.12
N THR A 82 8.13 -18.68 -4.27
CA THR A 82 9.56 -19.00 -4.47
C THR A 82 10.18 -19.88 -3.37
N TYR A 83 9.61 -20.12 -2.19
CA TYR A 83 10.11 -21.22 -1.33
C TYR A 83 9.92 -22.58 -2.01
N LEU A 84 8.81 -22.79 -2.70
CA LEU A 84 8.58 -23.99 -3.51
C LEU A 84 9.53 -24.10 -4.72
N ARG A 85 10.23 -23.03 -5.12
CA ARG A 85 11.04 -22.98 -6.35
C ARG A 85 12.51 -22.61 -6.21
N GLN A 86 12.96 -21.98 -5.12
CA GLN A 86 14.33 -21.44 -4.99
C GLN A 86 15.15 -22.07 -3.88
N ASN A 87 14.54 -22.65 -2.84
CA ASN A 87 15.31 -23.47 -1.91
C ASN A 87 15.40 -24.88 -2.51
N ASN A 88 16.59 -25.22 -3.03
CA ASN A 88 17.02 -26.56 -3.46
C ASN A 88 16.87 -27.60 -2.33
N GLY A 89 15.64 -27.88 -1.89
CA GLY A 89 15.32 -28.84 -0.86
C GLY A 89 15.94 -28.60 0.52
N GLN A 90 16.49 -27.42 0.81
CA GLN A 90 17.06 -27.13 2.13
C GLN A 90 15.94 -26.77 3.13
N PRO A 91 15.86 -27.48 4.27
CA PRO A 91 14.86 -27.20 5.30
C PRO A 91 15.10 -25.85 5.97
N LEU A 92 14.03 -25.27 6.52
CA LEU A 92 14.04 -24.03 7.29
C LEU A 92 14.90 -24.19 8.53
N THR A 93 15.73 -23.19 8.83
CA THR A 93 16.48 -23.19 10.10
C THR A 93 15.50 -22.97 11.26
N GLU A 94 15.84 -23.48 12.45
CA GLU A 94 15.00 -23.34 13.65
C GLU A 94 14.64 -21.88 13.99
N LYS A 95 15.56 -20.95 13.69
CA LYS A 95 15.33 -19.51 13.85
C LYS A 95 14.28 -18.98 12.87
N GLU A 96 14.31 -19.43 11.62
CA GLU A 96 13.35 -19.03 10.60
C GLU A 96 11.98 -19.65 10.84
N ARG A 97 11.93 -20.92 11.28
CA ARG A 97 10.71 -21.60 11.71
C ARG A 97 10.02 -20.82 12.83
N ARG A 98 10.77 -20.47 13.88
CA ARG A 98 10.24 -19.65 14.98
C ARG A 98 9.76 -18.28 14.52
N ALA A 99 10.51 -17.62 13.64
CA ALA A 99 10.10 -16.31 13.10
C ALA A 99 8.80 -16.41 12.27
N ALA A 100 8.63 -17.49 11.49
CA ALA A 100 7.41 -17.76 10.75
C ALA A 100 6.22 -18.04 11.68
N GLU A 101 6.41 -18.80 12.76
CA GLU A 101 5.37 -19.06 13.77
C GLU A 101 4.94 -17.76 14.49
N GLU A 102 5.89 -16.92 14.90
CA GLU A 102 5.60 -15.62 15.49
C GLU A 102 4.82 -14.71 14.53
N ARG A 103 5.18 -14.73 13.24
CA ARG A 103 4.45 -13.97 12.21
C ARG A 103 3.03 -14.50 12.03
N LEU A 104 2.84 -15.83 12.00
CA LEU A 104 1.53 -16.46 11.93
C LEU A 104 0.64 -16.05 13.12
N GLN A 105 1.21 -15.98 14.33
CA GLN A 105 0.50 -15.51 15.51
C GLN A 105 0.06 -14.04 15.36
N ARG A 106 0.94 -13.16 14.85
CA ARG A 106 0.58 -11.76 14.56
C ARG A 106 -0.53 -11.65 13.52
N LEU A 107 -0.44 -12.43 12.43
CA LEU A 107 -1.47 -12.48 11.39
C LEU A 107 -2.84 -12.88 11.96
N ARG A 108 -2.88 -13.86 12.87
CA ARG A 108 -4.12 -14.26 13.55
C ARG A 108 -4.73 -13.10 14.34
N GLN A 109 -3.93 -12.39 15.12
CA GLN A 109 -4.39 -11.21 15.85
C GLN A 109 -4.86 -10.09 14.92
N ASP A 110 -4.14 -9.83 13.84
CA ASP A 110 -4.51 -8.82 12.84
C ASP A 110 -5.85 -9.18 12.18
N MET A 111 -6.07 -10.45 11.82
CA MET A 111 -7.35 -10.92 11.26
C MET A 111 -8.51 -10.72 12.23
N ASP A 112 -8.35 -11.00 13.52
CA ASP A 112 -9.40 -10.81 14.52
C ASP A 112 -9.72 -9.32 14.72
N ASN A 113 -8.70 -8.47 14.72
CA ASN A 113 -8.87 -7.02 14.72
C ASN A 113 -9.63 -6.54 13.47
N LYS A 114 -9.30 -7.06 12.28
CA LYS A 114 -10.03 -6.74 11.03
C LYS A 114 -11.48 -7.18 11.08
N ARG A 115 -11.76 -8.38 11.58
CA ARG A 115 -13.13 -8.88 11.76
C ARG A 115 -13.95 -7.99 12.69
N LEU A 116 -13.36 -7.52 13.78
CA LEU A 116 -14.01 -6.59 14.70
C LEU A 116 -14.32 -5.26 14.00
N THR A 117 -13.37 -4.68 13.29
CA THR A 117 -13.58 -3.44 12.51
C THR A 117 -14.68 -3.59 11.48
N ILE A 118 -14.66 -4.68 10.70
CA ILE A 118 -15.70 -5.00 9.71
C ILE A 118 -17.08 -5.09 10.36
N LYS A 119 -17.19 -5.77 11.51
CA LYS A 119 -18.45 -5.85 12.26
C LYS A 119 -18.94 -4.47 12.69
N ASN A 120 -18.05 -3.61 13.18
CA ASN A 120 -18.40 -2.24 13.58
C ASN A 120 -18.87 -1.39 12.38
N LEU A 121 -18.22 -1.51 11.23
CA LEU A 121 -18.62 -0.83 10.00
C LEU A 121 -20.00 -1.30 9.51
N LYS A 122 -20.26 -2.61 9.53
CA LYS A 122 -21.58 -3.18 9.20
C LYS A 122 -22.68 -2.66 10.12
N MET A 123 -22.42 -2.62 11.44
CA MET A 123 -23.38 -2.04 12.40
C MET A 123 -23.60 -0.54 12.18
N ALA A 124 -22.56 0.21 11.78
CA ALA A 124 -22.71 1.63 11.48
C ALA A 124 -23.58 1.86 10.23
N LEU A 125 -23.38 1.04 9.19
CA LEU A 125 -24.21 1.06 7.99
C LEU A 125 -25.67 0.68 8.28
N GLU A 126 -25.91 -0.32 9.11
CA GLU A 126 -27.27 -0.75 9.50
C GLU A 126 -28.04 0.34 10.27
N ARG A 127 -27.33 1.24 10.96
CA ARG A 127 -27.93 2.36 11.69
C ARG A 127 -28.23 3.57 10.81
N LEU A 128 -27.75 3.60 9.56
CA LEU A 128 -28.06 4.70 8.65
C LEU A 128 -29.44 4.49 8.03
N ASP A 129 -30.31 5.49 8.19
CA ASP A 129 -31.63 5.49 7.58
C ASP A 129 -31.53 5.73 6.06
N ILE A 130 -32.38 5.05 5.30
CA ILE A 130 -32.51 5.30 3.86
C ILE A 130 -33.24 6.63 3.66
N THR A 131 -32.59 7.59 2.99
CA THR A 131 -33.09 8.95 2.81
C THR A 131 -32.51 9.60 1.56
N ASP A 132 -33.18 10.66 1.08
CA ASP A 132 -32.72 11.51 -0.03
C ASP A 132 -31.75 12.61 0.40
N ASN A 133 -31.45 12.72 1.70
CA ASN A 133 -30.45 13.65 2.20
C ASN A 133 -29.05 13.31 1.64
N ILE A 134 -28.47 14.22 0.88
CA ILE A 134 -27.20 14.02 0.17
C ILE A 134 -26.05 13.73 1.14
N ASP A 135 -25.99 14.40 2.30
CA ASP A 135 -24.93 14.21 3.28
C ASP A 135 -24.94 12.79 3.86
N VAL A 136 -26.14 12.26 4.13
CA VAL A 136 -26.32 10.88 4.61
C VAL A 136 -25.89 9.87 3.54
N ARG A 137 -26.22 10.11 2.27
CA ARG A 137 -25.81 9.24 1.16
C ARG A 137 -24.30 9.26 0.95
N ILE A 138 -23.64 10.40 1.13
CA ILE A 138 -22.18 10.51 1.11
C ILE A 138 -21.59 9.68 2.26
N GLN A 139 -22.08 9.87 3.49
CA GLN A 139 -21.61 9.11 4.65
C GLN A 139 -21.78 7.60 4.47
N GLN A 140 -22.91 7.15 3.91
CA GLN A 140 -23.15 5.75 3.58
C GLN A 140 -22.10 5.22 2.60
N ALA A 141 -21.87 5.94 1.49
CA ALA A 141 -20.87 5.54 0.49
C ALA A 141 -19.44 5.49 1.06
N GLU A 142 -19.09 6.42 1.96
CA GLU A 142 -17.81 6.40 2.67
C GLU A 142 -17.65 5.18 3.56
N LEU A 143 -18.70 4.81 4.31
CA LEU A 143 -18.71 3.62 5.16
C LEU A 143 -18.64 2.33 4.32
N GLU A 144 -19.37 2.26 3.20
CA GLU A 144 -19.31 1.12 2.26
C GLU A 144 -17.92 0.97 1.64
N TYR A 145 -17.30 2.07 1.23
CA TYR A 145 -15.92 2.06 0.74
C TYR A 145 -14.94 1.55 1.79
N GLN A 146 -15.04 2.06 3.03
CA GLN A 146 -14.20 1.60 4.13
C GLN A 146 -14.42 0.13 4.43
N LEU A 147 -15.68 -0.33 4.43
CA LEU A 147 -16.03 -1.73 4.65
C LEU A 147 -15.38 -2.63 3.60
N GLY A 148 -15.57 -2.32 2.31
CA GLY A 148 -14.99 -3.10 1.22
C GLY A 148 -13.45 -3.14 1.28
N ARG A 149 -12.82 -2.04 1.68
CA ARG A 149 -11.36 -1.98 1.88
C ARG A 149 -10.89 -2.89 3.02
N GLU A 150 -11.58 -2.89 4.16
CA GLU A 150 -11.21 -3.76 5.28
C GLU A 150 -11.52 -5.23 4.99
N GLU A 151 -12.59 -5.55 4.26
CA GLU A 151 -12.89 -6.90 3.79
C GLU A 151 -11.80 -7.43 2.84
N LEU A 152 -11.36 -6.60 1.88
CA LEU A 152 -10.24 -6.95 0.99
C LEU A 152 -8.95 -7.18 1.77
N ASN A 153 -8.64 -6.33 2.75
CA ASN A 153 -7.46 -6.48 3.59
C ASN A 153 -7.49 -7.78 4.42
N LEU A 154 -8.66 -8.14 4.96
CA LEU A 154 -8.85 -9.43 5.64
C LEU A 154 -8.56 -10.61 4.71
N LEU A 155 -9.00 -10.56 3.44
CA LEU A 155 -8.69 -11.60 2.45
C LEU A 155 -7.18 -11.71 2.20
N THR A 156 -6.47 -10.58 2.08
CA THR A 156 -5.01 -10.56 1.94
C THR A 156 -4.32 -11.23 3.14
N LEU A 157 -4.77 -10.93 4.37
CA LEU A 157 -4.20 -11.56 5.59
C LEU A 157 -4.49 -13.05 5.66
N LEU A 158 -5.68 -13.49 5.23
CA LEU A 158 -6.05 -14.91 5.16
C LEU A 158 -5.16 -15.67 4.17
N GLU A 159 -4.90 -15.08 3.01
CA GLU A 159 -4.00 -15.65 2.00
C GLU A 159 -2.57 -15.76 2.52
N GLU A 160 -2.03 -14.70 3.14
CA GLU A 160 -0.69 -14.72 3.75
C GLU A 160 -0.60 -15.79 4.85
N SER A 161 -1.60 -15.86 5.73
CA SER A 161 -1.66 -16.87 6.81
C SER A 161 -1.70 -18.29 6.25
N ARG A 162 -2.52 -18.53 5.21
CA ARG A 162 -2.62 -19.85 4.57
C ARG A 162 -1.30 -20.26 3.94
N ASN A 163 -0.66 -19.35 3.20
CA ASN A 163 0.61 -19.62 2.55
C ASN A 163 1.70 -19.96 3.57
N LEU A 164 1.78 -19.18 4.65
CA LEU A 164 2.76 -19.40 5.71
C LEU A 164 2.52 -20.73 6.45
N GLN A 165 1.25 -21.10 6.64
CA GLN A 165 0.89 -22.38 7.24
C GLN A 165 1.30 -23.57 6.36
N ILE A 166 1.08 -23.50 5.04
CA ILE A 166 1.53 -24.54 4.09
C ILE A 166 3.06 -24.70 4.17
N CYS A 167 3.82 -23.60 4.19
CA CYS A 167 5.27 -23.66 4.32
C CYS A 167 5.73 -24.36 5.60
N LEU A 168 5.06 -24.13 6.73
CA LEU A 168 5.38 -24.78 8.01
C LEU A 168 4.99 -26.28 8.01
N GLU A 169 3.90 -26.65 7.35
CA GLU A 169 3.44 -28.04 7.24
C GLU A 169 4.35 -28.89 6.33
N ASP A 170 4.81 -28.32 5.21
CA ASP A 170 5.75 -28.98 4.29
C ASP A 170 7.09 -29.31 4.99
N GLU A 171 7.59 -28.41 5.83
CA GLU A 171 8.78 -28.65 6.66
C GLU A 171 8.57 -29.76 7.69
N HIS A 172 7.42 -29.76 8.38
CA HIS A 172 7.10 -30.79 9.36
C HIS A 172 7.02 -32.18 8.73
N ASN A 173 6.49 -32.26 7.52
CA ASN A 173 6.42 -33.51 6.76
C ASN A 173 7.79 -33.96 6.24
N ARG A 174 8.66 -33.03 5.80
CA ARG A 174 10.06 -33.34 5.42
C ARG A 174 10.84 -33.96 6.59
N ASN A 175 10.78 -33.34 7.77
CA ASN A 175 11.46 -33.83 8.97
C ASN A 175 11.01 -35.24 9.40
N LYS A 176 9.73 -35.59 9.19
CA LYS A 176 9.21 -36.95 9.47
C LYS A 176 9.70 -37.99 8.47
N ASN A 177 9.76 -37.64 7.18
CA ASN A 177 10.18 -38.57 6.13
C ASN A 177 11.68 -38.89 6.25
N ASP A 178 12.51 -37.92 6.63
CA ASP A 178 13.94 -38.15 6.90
C ASP A 178 14.14 -39.07 8.11
N ALA A 179 13.32 -38.93 9.16
CA ALA A 179 13.35 -39.82 10.32
C ALA A 179 12.85 -41.25 9.99
N SER A 180 11.92 -41.39 9.05
CA SER A 180 11.36 -42.69 8.65
C SER A 180 12.25 -43.49 7.70
N THR A 181 13.24 -42.87 7.06
CA THR A 181 14.15 -43.53 6.10
C THR A 181 15.40 -44.13 6.80
N ILE A 182 15.52 -43.96 8.12
CA ILE A 182 16.66 -44.45 8.94
C ILE A 182 16.32 -45.75 9.71
N TYR A 183 15.29 -46.49 9.29
CA TYR A 183 14.97 -47.83 9.82
C TYR A 183 14.93 -48.89 8.73
#